data_AF-A0A2E2DY51-F1
#
_entry.id   AF-A0A2E2DY51-F1
#
_cell.length_a   1.000
_cell.length_b   1.000
_cell.length_c   1.000
_cell.angle_alpha   90.00
_cell.angle_beta   90.00
_cell.angle_gamma   90.00
#
_symmetry.space_group_name_H-M   'P 1'
#
loop_
_entity.id
_entity.type
_entity.pdbx_description
1 polymer ?
#
loop_
_entity_poly.entity_id
_entity_poly.type
_entity_poly.pdbx_seq_one_letter_code
_entity_poly.pdbx_strand_id
1 'polypeptide(L)' 'MIKVEGHKNLFRDEKTGAIVNCDNNAYEDYVEMKRRNNDKQAELDSMKREINELKSLLNDLASKITS' A
#
# COMPACT_ATOMS: atom_id res chain seq x y z
N MET A 1 -16.06 -27.62 8.63
CA MET A 1 -15.94 -26.84 7.37
C MET A 1 -15.90 -27.81 6.20
N ILE A 2 -16.67 -27.55 5.14
CA ILE A 2 -16.81 -28.41 3.97
C ILE A 2 -16.02 -27.80 2.81
N LYS A 3 -15.11 -28.54 2.18
CA LYS A 3 -14.33 -28.04 1.04
C LYS A 3 -15.26 -27.75 -0.14
N VAL A 4 -15.07 -26.61 -0.81
CA VAL A 4 -15.81 -26.28 -2.05
C VAL A 4 -15.19 -27.03 -3.22
N GLU A 5 -16.01 -27.72 -4.01
CA GLU A 5 -15.55 -28.48 -5.18
C GLU A 5 -14.87 -27.56 -6.22
N GLY A 6 -13.80 -28.06 -6.85
CA GLY A 6 -13.03 -27.30 -7.83
C GLY A 6 -12.12 -26.20 -7.25
N HIS A 7 -12.19 -25.91 -5.94
CA HIS A 7 -11.41 -24.86 -5.31
C HIS A 7 -10.46 -25.40 -4.23
N LYS A 8 -9.18 -25.05 -4.34
CA LYS A 8 -8.14 -25.53 -3.41
C LYS A 8 -8.31 -24.97 -2.00
N ASN A 9 -8.58 -23.67 -1.90
CA ASN A 9 -8.51 -22.91 -0.66
C ASN A 9 -9.87 -22.38 -0.16
N LEU A 10 -10.98 -22.76 -0.81
CA LEU A 10 -12.31 -22.32 -0.42
C LEU A 10 -13.03 -23.39 0.41
N PHE A 11 -13.59 -22.97 1.54
CA PHE A 11 -14.30 -23.84 2.47
C PHE A 11 -15.63 -23.20 2.87
N ARG A 12 -16.69 -23.99 2.90
CA ARG A 12 -18.00 -23.62 3.42
C ARG A 12 -18.04 -23.85 4.92
N ASP A 13 -18.37 -22.81 5.67
CA ASP A 13 -18.66 -22.91 7.09
C ASP A 13 -20.02 -23.60 7.29
N GLU A 14 -20.07 -24.58 8.20
CA GLU A 14 -21.25 -25.45 8.38
C GLU A 14 -22.36 -24.78 9.20
N LYS A 15 -22.02 -23.78 10.02
CA LYS A 15 -22.99 -23.09 10.87
C LYS A 15 -23.69 -21.96 10.13
N THR A 16 -22.93 -21.25 9.29
CA THR A 16 -23.39 -20.02 8.62
C THR A 16 -23.62 -20.20 7.13
N GLY A 17 -23.07 -21.26 6.53
CA GLY A 17 -23.11 -21.48 5.09
C GLY A 17 -22.18 -20.57 4.28
N ALA A 18 -21.41 -19.69 4.93
CA ALA A 18 -20.49 -18.76 4.29
C ALA A 18 -19.32 -19.50 3.61
N ILE A 19 -18.86 -19.00 2.46
CA ILE A 19 -17.64 -19.49 1.80
C ILE A 19 -16.46 -18.63 2.24
N VAL A 20 -15.45 -19.26 2.83
CA VAL A 20 -14.26 -18.62 3.38
C VAL A 20 -13.04 -19.08 2.57
N ASN A 21 -12.20 -18.12 2.19
CA ASN A 21 -10.88 -18.41 1.65
C ASN A 21 -9.90 -18.61 2.81
N CYS A 22 -9.27 -19.78 2.85
CA CYS A 22 -8.30 -20.18 3.88
C CYS A 22 -6.84 -20.14 3.37
N ASP A 23 -6.58 -19.46 2.25
CA ASP A 23 -5.23 -19.21 1.76
C ASP A 23 -4.56 -18.09 2.57
N ASN A 24 -4.00 -18.46 3.72
CA ASN A 24 -3.31 -17.50 4.58
C ASN A 24 -2.06 -16.93 3.89
N ASN A 25 -1.34 -17.72 3.09
CA ASN A 25 -0.13 -17.27 2.40
C ASN A 25 -0.47 -16.18 1.37
N ALA A 26 -1.49 -16.39 0.54
CA ALA A 26 -1.91 -15.39 -0.43
C ALA A 26 -2.41 -14.10 0.25
N TYR A 27 -3.04 -14.22 1.43
CA TYR A 27 -3.45 -13.06 2.21
C TYR A 27 -2.24 -12.30 2.78
N GLU A 28 -1.27 -13.00 3.35
CA GLU A 28 -0.02 -12.42 3.86
C GLU A 28 0.75 -11.71 2.75
N ASP A 29 0.92 -12.35 1.59
CA ASP A 29 1.56 -11.77 0.41
C ASP A 29 0.86 -10.47 -0.04
N TYR A 30 -0.48 -10.46 -0.05
CA TYR A 30 -1.24 -9.26 -0.38
C TYR A 30 -1.01 -8.14 0.64
N VAL A 31 -1.03 -8.44 1.93
CA VAL A 31 -0.79 -7.46 3.00
C VAL A 31 0.62 -6.88 2.89
N GLU A 32 1.62 -7.71 2.63
CA GLU A 32 3.00 -7.26 2.41
C GLU A 32 3.11 -6.36 1.18
N MET A 33 2.52 -6.75 0.05
CA MET A 33 2.52 -5.95 -1.17
C MET A 33 1.86 -4.58 -0.91
N LYS A 34 0.72 -4.57 -0.22
CA LYS A 34 0.02 -3.34 0.14
C LYS A 34 0.89 -2.44 1.02
N ARG A 35 1.57 -3.00 2.01
CA ARG A 35 2.51 -2.26 2.86
C ARG A 35 3.65 -1.66 2.04
N ARG A 36 4.31 -2.45 1.20
CA ARG A 36 5.42 -1.98 0.34
C ARG A 36 4.97 -0.85 -0.59
N ASN A 37 3.75 -0.91 -1.12
CA ASN A 37 3.21 0.15 -1.97
C ASN A 37 2.93 1.43 -1.18
N ASN A 38 2.40 1.31 0.04
CA ASN A 38 2.19 2.45 0.92
C ASN A 38 3.52 3.11 1.31
N ASP A 39 4.53 2.31 1.65
CA ASP A 39 5.86 2.81 2.01
C ASP A 39 6.50 3.57 0.83
N LYS A 40 6.42 3.02 -0.39
CA LYS A 40 6.86 3.70 -1.62
C LYS A 40 6.11 5.01 -1.87
N GLN A 41 4.79 5.02 -1.65
CA GLN A 41 3.99 6.23 -1.83
C GLN A 41 4.39 7.31 -0.82
N ALA A 42 4.62 6.93 0.44
CA ALA A 42 5.08 7.84 1.49
C ALA A 42 6.46 8.42 1.17
N GLU A 43 7.38 7.61 0.65
CA GLU A 43 8.70 8.06 0.20
C GLU A 43 8.58 9.09 -0.95
N LEU A 44 7.78 8.80 -1.97
CA LEU A 44 7.53 9.73 -3.08
C LEU A 44 6.92 11.05 -2.61
N ASP A 45 6.02 11.01 -1.64
CA ASP A 45 5.40 12.21 -1.10
C ASP A 45 6.36 13.01 -0.21
N SER A 46 7.29 12.35 0.48
CA SER A 46 8.41 13.02 1.17
C SER A 46 9.32 13.73 0.18
N MET A 47 9.76 13.02 -0.88
CA MET A 47 10.62 13.60 -1.92
C MET A 47 9.97 14.82 -2.59
N LYS A 48 8.66 14.78 -2.87
CA LYS A 48 7.94 15.93 -3.42
C LYS A 48 7.96 17.14 -2.47
N ARG A 49 7.82 16.91 -1.16
CA ARG A 49 7.89 17.99 -0.16
C ARG A 49 9.28 18.61 -0.14
N GLU A 50 10.31 17.79 -0.07
CA GLU A 50 11.70 18.26 -0.10
C GLU A 50 12.02 19.04 -1.38
N ILE A 51 11.54 18.59 -2.54
CA ILE A 51 11.68 19.33 -3.81
C ILE A 51 10.97 20.69 -3.74
N ASN A 52 9.78 20.77 -3.15
CA ASN A 52 9.05 22.03 -3.02
C ASN A 52 9.75 22.99 -2.06
N GLU A 53 10.30 22.48 -0.96
CA GLU A 53 11.11 23.25 -0.02
C GLU A 53 12.38 23.79 -0.70
N LEU A 54 13.11 22.95 -1.44
CA LEU A 54 14.28 23.36 -2.22
C LEU A 54 13.93 24.46 -3.23
N LYS A 55 12.81 24.33 -3.96
CA LYS A 55 12.34 25.37 -4.88
C LYS A 55 12.05 26.68 -4.16
N SER A 56 11.42 26.62 -2.98
CA SER A 56 11.15 27.81 -2.17
C SER A 56 12.44 28.50 -1.74
N LEU A 57 13.41 27.73 -1.22
CA LEU A 57 14.72 28.26 -0.80
C LEU A 57 15.49 28.90 -1.97
N LEU A 58 15.42 28.31 -3.16
CA LEU A 58 16.04 28.87 -4.37
C LEU A 58 15.38 30.18 -4.79
N ASN A 59 14.06 30.26 -4.76
CA ASN A 59 13.33 31.51 -5.06
C ASN A 59 13.66 32.61 -4.05
N ASP A 60 13.72 32.26 -2.76
CA ASP A 60 14.10 33.19 -1.70
C ASP A 60 15.52 33.72 -1.92
N LEU A 61 16.47 32.85 -2.26
CA LEU A 61 17.84 33.26 -2.58
C LEU A 61 17.90 34.15 -3.82
N ALA A 62 17.22 33.77 -4.90
CA ALA A 62 17.18 34.56 -6.14
C ALA A 62 16.58 35.96 -5.91
N SER A 63 15.53 36.06 -5.09
CA SER A 63 14.91 37.33 -4.74
C SER A 63 15.86 38.27 -3.99
N LYS A 64 16.67 37.72 -3.07
CA LYS A 64 17.66 38.48 -2.28
C LYS A 64 18.87 38.94 -3.09
N ILE A 65 19.20 38.25 -4.17
CA ILE A 65 20.33 38.63 -5.06
C ILE A 65 19.88 39.69 -6.07
N THR A 66 18.60 39.68 -6.45
CA THR A 66 18.05 40.59 -7.47
C THR A 66 17.48 41.89 -6.87
N SER A 67 17.36 41.95 -5.53
CA SER A 67 17.03 43.16 -4.76
C SER A 67 18.29 43.92 -4.37
#